data_AF-A0A9P6Q2V9-F1
#
_entry.id   AF-A0A9P6Q2V9-F1
#
_cell.length_a   1.000
_cell.length_b   1.000
_cell.length_c   1.000
_cell.angle_alpha   90.00
_cell.angle_beta   90.00
_cell.angle_gamma   90.00
#
_symmetry.space_group_name_H-M   'P 1'
#
loop_
_entity.id
_entity.type
_entity.pdbx_description
1 polymer ?
#
loop_
_entity_poly.entity_id
_entity_poly.type
_entity_poly.pdbx_seq_one_letter_code
_entity_poly.pdbx_strand_id
1 'polypeptide(L)'
;MIFSDTYAFKWYTKAAEQGYMDAQFKLGLMHGRGRGVDQSDAKAVKWFTNAAEQGNARAQHNLAWICDQGQGVSQNVVEAFK
;
A
#
# COMPACT_ATOMS: atom_id res chain seq x y z
N MET A 1 1.77 -11.52 -19.54
CA MET A 1 1.43 -11.58 -18.09
C MET A 1 0.58 -10.40 -17.58
N ILE A 2 0.44 -9.29 -18.30
CA ILE A 2 -0.23 -8.04 -17.82
C ILE A 2 -1.72 -8.22 -17.49
N PHE A 3 -2.42 -9.14 -18.17
CA PHE A 3 -3.85 -9.38 -17.92
C PHE A 3 -4.12 -9.95 -16.52
N SER A 4 -3.25 -10.81 -15.96
CA SER A 4 -3.48 -11.38 -14.62
C SER A 4 -3.43 -10.33 -13.52
N ASP A 5 -2.53 -9.35 -13.63
CA ASP A 5 -2.32 -8.35 -12.59
C ASP A 5 -3.47 -7.34 -12.52
N THR A 6 -4.09 -7.00 -13.66
CA THR A 6 -5.29 -6.13 -13.69
C THR A 6 -6.53 -6.82 -13.09
N TYR A 7 -6.70 -8.13 -13.29
CA TYR A 7 -7.76 -8.89 -12.61
C TYR A 7 -7.49 -9.04 -11.11
N ALA A 8 -6.24 -9.32 -10.73
CA ALA A 8 -5.84 -9.39 -9.32
C ALA A 8 -6.08 -8.04 -8.63
N PHE A 9 -5.73 -6.92 -9.27
CA PHE A 9 -6.01 -5.57 -8.77
C PHE A 9 -7.50 -5.39 -8.47
N LYS A 10 -8.39 -5.72 -9.42
CA LYS A 10 -9.84 -5.59 -9.21
C LYS A 10 -10.35 -6.38 -8.01
N TRP A 11 -9.88 -7.61 -7.81
CA TRP A 11 -10.31 -8.44 -6.69
C TRP A 11 -9.74 -7.96 -5.36
N TYR A 12 -8.46 -7.57 -5.33
CA TYR A 12 -7.87 -6.99 -4.13
C TYR A 12 -8.54 -5.66 -3.77
N THR A 13 -8.94 -4.81 -4.72
CA THR A 13 -9.70 -3.59 -4.44
C THR A 13 -11.00 -3.90 -3.71
N LYS A 14 -11.81 -4.83 -4.21
CA LYS A 14 -13.07 -5.22 -3.56
C LYS A 14 -12.88 -5.75 -2.14
N ALA A 15 -11.83 -6.53 -1.91
CA ALA A 15 -11.52 -7.05 -0.57
C ALA A 15 -10.95 -5.94 0.34
N ALA A 16 -10.05 -5.10 -0.17
CA ALA A 16 -9.44 -4.03 0.61
C ALA A 16 -10.48 -2.99 1.08
N GLU A 17 -11.48 -2.69 0.23
CA GLU A 17 -12.63 -1.84 0.55
C GLU A 17 -13.52 -2.42 1.65
N GLN A 18 -13.54 -3.75 1.82
CA GLN A 18 -14.21 -4.45 2.91
C GLN A 18 -13.34 -4.57 4.17
N GLY A 19 -12.15 -3.97 4.18
CA GLY A 19 -11.25 -3.99 5.34
C GLY A 19 -10.31 -5.18 5.39
N TYR A 20 -10.27 -6.07 4.40
CA TYR A 20 -9.35 -7.21 4.42
C TYR A 20 -7.89 -6.73 4.38
N MET A 21 -7.21 -6.82 5.52
CA MET A 21 -5.84 -6.35 5.76
C MET A 21 -4.84 -6.84 4.70
N ASP A 22 -4.86 -8.13 4.35
CA ASP A 22 -3.94 -8.68 3.34
C ASP A 22 -4.19 -8.11 1.95
N ALA A 23 -5.45 -7.83 1.60
CA ALA A 23 -5.79 -7.21 0.32
C ALA A 23 -5.30 -5.75 0.26
N GLN A 24 -5.46 -5.00 1.36
CA GLN A 24 -4.90 -3.65 1.48
C GLN A 24 -3.38 -3.66 1.31
N PHE A 25 -2.67 -4.57 1.99
CA PHE A 25 -1.22 -4.73 1.80
C PHE A 25 -0.85 -5.06 0.34
N LYS A 26 -1.61 -5.93 -0.33
CA LYS A 26 -1.37 -6.28 -1.74
C LYS A 26 -1.60 -5.10 -2.68
N LEU A 27 -2.62 -4.28 -2.46
CA LEU A 27 -2.83 -3.04 -3.23
C LEU A 27 -1.71 -2.04 -3.02
N GLY A 28 -1.22 -1.91 -1.79
CA GLY A 28 -0.04 -1.10 -1.49
C GLY A 28 1.15 -1.50 -2.35
N LEU A 29 1.45 -2.81 -2.42
CA LEU A 29 2.51 -3.33 -3.27
C LEU A 29 2.27 -3.13 -4.77
N MET A 30 1.02 -3.30 -5.23
CA MET A 30 0.68 -3.11 -6.65
C MET A 30 0.90 -1.67 -7.09
N HIS A 31 0.45 -0.70 -6.29
CA HIS A 31 0.72 0.72 -6.54
C HIS A 31 2.18 1.09 -6.36
N GLY A 32 2.91 0.53 -5.39
CA GLY A 32 4.34 0.85 -5.21
C GLY A 32 5.24 0.28 -6.30
N ARG A 33 4.79 -0.72 -7.06
CA ARG A 33 5.59 -1.41 -8.10
C ARG A 33 5.03 -1.28 -9.52
N GLY A 34 3.94 -0.55 -9.69
CA GLY A 34 3.25 -0.44 -10.98
C GLY A 34 2.73 -1.78 -11.54
N ARG A 35 2.31 -2.72 -10.67
CA ARG A 35 1.84 -4.05 -11.10
C ARG A 35 0.35 -4.05 -11.40
N GLY A 36 0.00 -4.13 -12.67
CA GLY A 36 -1.40 -4.16 -13.13
C GLY A 36 -2.12 -2.81 -13.00
N VAL A 37 -1.44 -1.78 -12.51
CA VAL A 37 -1.87 -0.39 -12.38
C VAL A 37 -0.66 0.53 -12.45
N ASP A 38 -0.87 1.81 -12.72
CA ASP A 38 0.20 2.80 -12.67
C ASP A 38 0.81 2.90 -11.27
N GLN A 39 2.14 3.05 -11.25
CA GLN A 39 2.88 3.23 -10.02
C GLN A 39 2.48 4.55 -9.35
N SER A 40 2.24 4.51 -8.05
CA SER A 40 1.87 5.69 -7.26
C SER A 40 2.21 5.46 -5.79
N ASP A 41 3.25 6.12 -5.31
CA ASP A 41 3.69 6.01 -3.92
C ASP A 41 2.64 6.55 -2.95
N ALA A 42 1.93 7.63 -3.32
CA ALA A 42 0.82 8.15 -2.52
C ALA A 42 -0.31 7.13 -2.32
N LYS A 43 -0.69 6.41 -3.38
CA LYS A 43 -1.71 5.34 -3.26
C LYS A 43 -1.16 4.14 -2.50
N ALA A 44 0.13 3.82 -2.68
CA ALA A 44 0.79 2.75 -1.93
C ALA A 44 0.77 3.03 -0.42
N VAL A 45 1.17 4.24 -0.02
CA VAL A 45 1.14 4.72 1.37
C VAL A 45 -0.26 4.59 1.95
N LYS A 46 -1.29 5.11 1.26
CA LYS A 46 -2.68 5.01 1.74
C LYS A 46 -3.08 3.56 2.09
N TRP A 47 -2.80 2.62 1.18
CA TRP A 47 -3.18 1.22 1.41
C TRP A 47 -2.32 0.53 2.46
N PHE A 48 -1.03 0.84 2.53
CA PHE A 48 -0.18 0.33 3.60
C PHE A 48 -0.59 0.89 4.96
N THR A 49 -1.01 2.15 5.06
CA THR A 49 -1.50 2.75 6.31
C THR A 49 -2.70 1.98 6.84
N ASN A 50 -3.72 1.76 6.01
CA ASN A 50 -4.90 0.98 6.41
C ASN A 50 -4.55 -0.43 6.90
N ALA A 51 -3.58 -1.10 6.26
CA ALA A 51 -3.14 -2.42 6.68
C ALA A 51 -2.28 -2.37 7.97
N ALA A 52 -1.45 -1.34 8.12
CA ALA A 52 -0.58 -1.12 9.28
C ALA A 52 -1.38 -0.79 10.54
N GLU A 53 -2.44 0.00 10.42
CA GLU A 53 -3.41 0.30 11.49
C GLU A 53 -4.11 -0.97 12.02
N GLN A 54 -4.25 -2.00 11.17
CA GLN A 54 -4.76 -3.32 11.53
C GLN A 54 -3.68 -4.28 12.06
N GLY A 55 -2.45 -3.81 12.25
CA GLY A 55 -1.34 -4.61 12.78
C GLY A 55 -0.52 -5.37 11.74
N ASN A 56 -0.65 -5.05 10.44
CA ASN A 56 0.19 -5.69 9.42
C ASN A 56 1.65 -5.21 9.52
N ALA A 57 2.51 -6.02 10.13
CA ALA A 57 3.93 -5.72 10.31
C ALA A 57 4.68 -5.47 8.98
N ARG A 58 4.28 -6.15 7.89
CA ARG A 58 4.89 -5.92 6.57
C ARG A 58 4.49 -4.57 6.00
N ALA A 59 3.25 -4.15 6.19
CA ALA A 59 2.81 -2.82 5.77
C ALA A 59 3.53 -1.72 6.55
N GLN A 60 3.69 -1.87 7.87
CA GLN A 60 4.47 -0.97 8.72
C GLN A 60 5.92 -0.86 8.24
N HIS A 61 6.58 -1.99 7.94
CA HIS A 61 7.93 -1.99 7.38
C HIS A 61 8.01 -1.27 6.02
N ASN A 62 7.05 -1.50 5.11
CA ASN A 62 7.05 -0.84 3.81
C ASN A 62 6.80 0.67 3.94
N LEU A 63 5.96 1.11 4.88
CA LEU A 63 5.79 2.54 5.18
C LEU A 63 7.07 3.16 5.72
N ALA A 64 7.74 2.50 6.66
CA ALA A 64 9.02 2.96 7.18
C ALA A 64 10.06 3.09 6.05
N TRP A 65 10.12 2.10 5.15
CA TRP A 65 11.00 2.14 3.98
C TRP A 65 10.65 3.29 3.03
N ILE A 66 9.36 3.51 2.71
CA ILE A 66 8.93 4.65 1.87
C ILE A 66 9.28 5.99 2.53
N CYS A 67 9.13 6.13 3.85
CA CYS A 67 9.49 7.33 4.58
C CYS A 67 11.01 7.57 4.59
N ASP A 68 11.80 6.50 4.69
CA ASP A 68 13.26 6.57 4.68
C ASP A 68 13.81 6.94 3.29
N GLN A 69 13.28 6.33 2.23
CA GLN A 69 13.55 6.75 0.85
C GLN A 69 13.03 8.18 0.57
N GLY A 70 11.96 8.56 1.28
CA GLY A 70 11.27 9.83 1.21
C GLY A 70 11.75 10.89 2.20
N GLN A 71 12.96 10.83 2.76
CA GLN A 71 13.51 11.92 3.60
C GLN A 71 13.63 13.30 2.90
N GLY A 72 13.14 13.44 1.66
CA GLY A 72 12.83 14.72 0.99
C GLY A 72 11.33 15.04 0.79
N VAL A 73 10.40 14.12 1.05
CA VAL A 73 8.95 14.30 0.86
C VAL A 73 8.16 13.69 2.03
N SER A 74 7.97 14.52 3.06
CA SER A 74 6.85 14.51 4.01
C SER A 74 6.91 13.57 5.24
N GLN A 75 7.37 14.16 6.36
CA GLN A 75 7.22 13.71 7.76
C GLN A 75 5.79 13.33 8.20
N ASN A 76 4.75 13.67 7.44
CA ASN A 76 3.34 13.48 7.83
C ASN A 76 2.86 12.03 7.91
N VAL A 77 3.58 11.07 7.28
CA VAL A 77 3.19 9.65 7.38
C VAL A 77 3.48 9.10 8.77
N VAL A 78 4.49 9.64 9.47
CA VAL A 78 4.90 9.19 10.81
C VAL A 78 3.97 9.74 11.89
N GLU A 79 3.38 10.93 11.70
CA GLU A 79 2.43 11.49 12.67
C GLU A 79 1.12 10.71 12.76
N ALA A 80 0.70 10.00 11.69
CA ALA A 80 -0.49 9.15 11.71
C ALA A 80 -0.36 7.90 12.59
N PHE A 81 0.86 7.58 13.08
CA PHE A 81 1.14 6.40 13.91
C PHE A 81 1.48 6.73 15.38
N LYS A 82 1.28 7.96 15.84
CA LYS A 82 1.34 8.32 17.28
C LYS A 82 -0.04 8.22 17.92
#